data_AF-A0A2G4JC72-F1
#
_entry.id   AF-A0A2G4JC72-F1
#
_cell.length_a   1.000
_cell.length_b   1.000
_cell.length_c   1.000
_cell.angle_alpha   90.00
_cell.angle_beta   90.00
_cell.angle_gamma   90.00
#
_symmetry.space_group_name_H-M   'P 1'
#
loop_
_entity.id
_entity.type
_entity.pdbx_description
1 polymer ?
#
loop_
_entity_poly.entity_id
_entity_poly.type
_entity_poly.pdbx_seq_one_letter_code
_entity_poly.pdbx_strand_id
1 'polypeptide(L)'
;MASKKGIMITGIILISITAASFLLWLVPQDNQSTLVVSDYENYLDGVNKIHQVLQESIEMEYQNLLDKKTSPDEYISITEVTSSQVTVQISEFITSKPTEEWQNSYISYMEGLKKFNLYIIETKVAANMLKNETIDEEILQKIESLRTESQNLINKSFELRP
;
A
#
# COMPACT_ATOMS: atom_id res chain seq x y z
N MET A 1 18.35 0.41 27.97
CA MET A 1 18.96 0.70 26.65
C MET A 1 18.12 0.00 25.60
N ALA A 2 17.32 0.74 24.84
CA ALA A 2 16.55 0.14 23.74
C ALA A 2 17.52 -0.42 22.71
N SER A 3 17.35 -1.67 22.28
CA SER A 3 18.24 -2.28 21.29
C SER A 3 18.13 -1.51 19.97
N LYS A 4 19.23 -1.41 19.20
CA LYS A 4 19.21 -0.73 17.89
C LYS A 4 18.11 -1.28 16.96
N LYS A 5 17.77 -2.57 17.12
CA LYS A 5 16.67 -3.23 16.40
C LYS A 5 15.28 -2.73 16.86
N GLY A 6 15.09 -2.55 18.18
CA GLY A 6 13.85 -2.03 18.74
C GLY A 6 13.55 -0.57 18.34
N ILE A 7 14.57 0.28 18.22
CA ILE A 7 14.40 1.68 17.80
C ILE A 7 13.97 1.80 16.33
N MET A 8 14.51 0.95 15.46
CA MET A 8 14.18 0.96 14.03
C MET A 8 12.73 0.49 13.78
N ILE A 9 12.34 -0.63 14.39
CA ILE A 9 10.97 -1.17 14.32
C ILE A 9 9.97 -0.16 14.90
N THR A 10 10.30 0.48 16.03
CA THR A 10 9.45 1.51 16.63
C THR A 10 9.30 2.71 15.70
N GLY A 11 10.36 3.13 15.00
CA GLY A 11 10.31 4.21 14.02
C GLY A 11 9.43 3.91 12.81
N ILE A 12 9.49 2.69 12.28
CA ILE A 12 8.68 2.24 11.14
C ILE A 12 7.19 2.14 11.51
N ILE A 13 6.89 1.56 12.68
CA ILE A 13 5.53 1.53 13.22
C ILE A 13 5.01 2.96 13.44
N LEU A 14 5.85 3.89 13.91
CA LEU A 14 5.48 5.30 14.06
C LEU A 14 5.19 5.99 12.72
N ILE A 15 5.96 5.71 11.65
CA ILE A 15 5.68 6.24 10.30
C ILE A 15 4.35 5.71 9.79
N SER A 16 4.09 4.40 9.94
CA SER A 16 2.82 3.76 9.59
C SER A 16 1.64 4.30 10.41
N ILE A 17 1.81 4.52 11.71
CA ILE A 17 0.80 5.14 12.58
C ILE A 17 0.57 6.59 12.19
N THR A 18 1.61 7.33 11.79
CA THR A 18 1.47 8.74 11.37
C THR A 18 0.68 8.84 10.07
N ALA A 19 0.94 7.94 9.10
CA ALA A 19 0.14 7.84 7.87
C ALA A 19 -1.32 7.45 8.17
N ALA A 20 -1.55 6.48 9.07
CA ALA A 20 -2.89 6.11 9.51
C ALA A 20 -3.60 7.21 10.31
N SER A 21 -2.85 8.02 11.07
CA SER A 21 -3.39 9.18 11.81
C SER A 21 -3.85 10.30 10.86
N PHE A 22 -3.29 10.38 9.65
CA PHE A 22 -3.78 11.26 8.60
C PHE A 22 -5.14 10.82 8.03
N LEU A 23 -5.47 9.53 8.09
CA LEU A 23 -6.80 9.03 7.71
C LEU A 23 -7.88 9.54 8.68
N LEU A 24 -7.56 9.75 9.97
CA LEU A 24 -8.52 10.31 10.93
C LEU A 24 -8.97 11.75 10.62
N TRP A 25 -8.22 12.49 9.79
CA TRP A 25 -8.62 13.82 9.33
C TRP A 25 -9.44 13.80 8.02
N LEU A 26 -9.35 12.70 7.26
CA LEU A 26 -10.09 12.45 6.00
C LEU A 26 -11.35 11.60 6.19
N VAL A 27 -11.43 10.82 7.27
CA VAL A 27 -12.59 9.99 7.63
C VAL A 27 -13.64 10.86 8.34
N PRO A 28 -14.85 11.02 7.77
CA PRO A 28 -15.95 11.67 8.48
C PRO A 28 -16.33 10.85 9.72
N GLN A 29 -16.31 11.46 10.90
CA GLN A 29 -16.78 10.81 12.12
C GLN A 29 -18.30 10.54 12.05
N ASP A 30 -18.64 9.25 12.05
CA ASP A 30 -19.94 8.63 12.38
C ASP A 30 -21.20 9.48 12.11
N ASN A 31 -21.55 9.50 10.84
CA ASN A 31 -22.90 9.66 10.32
C ASN A 31 -22.87 8.96 8.96
N GLN A 32 -24.01 8.41 8.50
CA GLN A 32 -24.15 7.70 7.23
C GLN A 32 -23.94 8.63 6.03
N SER A 33 -22.74 9.18 5.94
CA SER A 33 -22.27 10.16 4.99
C SER A 33 -21.60 9.35 3.90
N THR A 34 -22.32 9.08 2.81
CA THR A 34 -21.64 8.76 1.55
C THR A 34 -20.53 9.78 1.36
N LEU A 35 -19.27 9.34 1.22
CA LEU A 35 -18.15 10.21 0.92
C LEU A 35 -18.44 10.88 -0.43
N VAL A 36 -19.12 12.02 -0.39
CA VAL A 36 -19.31 12.87 -1.57
C VAL A 36 -18.01 13.63 -1.69
N VAL A 37 -17.04 13.00 -2.37
CA VAL A 37 -15.82 13.68 -2.77
C VAL A 37 -16.24 14.77 -3.74
N SER A 38 -16.26 16.01 -3.28
CA SER A 38 -16.53 17.18 -4.14
C SER A 38 -15.29 17.63 -4.89
N ASP A 39 -14.12 17.22 -4.42
CA ASP A 39 -12.81 17.53 -4.97
C ASP A 39 -12.04 16.23 -5.23
N TYR A 40 -12.31 15.65 -6.40
CA TYR A 40 -11.77 14.35 -6.80
C TYR A 40 -10.25 14.38 -7.03
N GLU A 41 -9.73 15.51 -7.50
CA GLU A 41 -8.30 15.70 -7.69
C GLU A 41 -7.55 15.65 -6.36
N ASN A 42 -7.97 16.48 -5.39
CA ASN A 42 -7.31 16.52 -4.09
C ASN A 42 -7.46 15.21 -3.31
N TYR A 43 -8.59 14.51 -3.45
CA TYR A 43 -8.74 13.18 -2.87
C TYR A 43 -7.75 12.19 -3.47
N LEU A 44 -7.66 12.11 -4.81
CA LEU A 44 -6.75 11.20 -5.50
C LEU A 44 -5.28 11.51 -5.17
N ASP A 45 -4.91 12.79 -5.06
CA ASP A 45 -3.58 13.23 -4.63
C ASP A 45 -3.28 12.85 -3.17
N GLY A 46 -4.27 12.96 -2.29
CA GLY A 46 -4.17 12.54 -0.88
C GLY A 46 -3.91 11.04 -0.77
N VAL A 47 -4.73 10.24 -1.44
CA VAL A 47 -4.53 8.78 -1.54
C VAL A 47 -3.14 8.48 -2.09
N ASN A 48 -2.71 9.18 -3.14
CA ASN A 48 -1.41 8.92 -3.74
C ASN A 48 -0.23 9.16 -2.82
N LYS A 49 -0.28 10.20 -1.98
CA LYS A 49 0.75 10.43 -0.96
C LYS A 49 0.81 9.28 0.04
N ILE A 50 -0.34 8.78 0.48
CA ILE A 50 -0.40 7.64 1.41
C ILE A 50 0.14 6.38 0.72
N HIS A 51 -0.32 6.09 -0.50
CA HIS A 51 0.16 4.96 -1.29
C HIS A 51 1.68 5.00 -1.49
N GLN A 52 2.26 6.15 -1.83
CA GLN A 52 3.71 6.30 -1.97
C GLN A 52 4.47 5.97 -0.68
N VAL A 53 3.99 6.46 0.47
CA VAL A 53 4.58 6.15 1.77
C VAL A 53 4.50 4.65 2.07
N LEU A 54 3.35 4.01 1.81
CA LEU A 54 3.18 2.57 1.99
C LEU A 54 4.10 1.77 1.05
N GLN A 55 4.23 2.20 -0.21
CA GLN A 55 5.08 1.56 -1.21
C GLN A 55 6.56 1.66 -0.84
N GLU A 56 7.03 2.85 -0.46
CA GLU A 56 8.41 3.04 0.00
C GLU A 56 8.71 2.22 1.25
N SER A 57 7.77 2.19 2.20
CA SER A 57 7.94 1.41 3.42
C SER A 57 8.03 -0.08 3.14
N ILE A 58 7.14 -0.63 2.29
CA ILE A 58 7.15 -2.07 2.03
C ILE A 58 8.37 -2.49 1.21
N GLU A 59 8.78 -1.68 0.23
CA GLU A 59 9.99 -1.96 -0.57
C GLU A 59 11.23 -1.93 0.32
N MET A 60 11.36 -0.93 1.20
CA MET A 60 12.46 -0.85 2.16
C MET A 60 12.51 -2.07 3.08
N GLU A 61 11.37 -2.50 3.61
CA GLU A 61 11.29 -3.66 4.51
C GLU A 61 11.53 -4.97 3.77
N TYR A 62 11.12 -5.08 2.51
CA TYR A 62 11.41 -6.24 1.69
C TYR A 62 12.91 -6.34 1.41
N GLN A 63 13.59 -5.24 1.08
CA GLN A 63 15.04 -5.22 0.97
C GLN A 63 15.73 -5.55 2.29
N ASN A 64 15.23 -5.05 3.43
CA ASN A 64 15.75 -5.42 4.76
C ASN A 64 15.60 -6.92 5.04
N LEU A 65 14.51 -7.55 4.61
CA LEU A 65 14.33 -9.00 4.68
C LEU A 65 15.37 -9.74 3.83
N LEU A 66 15.56 -9.33 2.56
CA LEU A 66 16.54 -9.94 1.65
C LEU A 66 17.98 -9.80 2.19
N ASP A 67 18.30 -8.65 2.79
CA ASP A 67 19.57 -8.36 3.44
C ASP A 67 19.73 -9.04 4.82
N LYS A 68 18.74 -9.81 5.27
CA LYS A 68 18.69 -10.46 6.60
C LYS A 68 18.77 -9.49 7.78
N LYS A 69 18.36 -8.22 7.57
CA LYS A 69 18.24 -7.18 8.61
C LYS A 69 16.94 -7.29 9.40
N THR A 70 15.88 -7.81 8.77
CA THR A 70 14.56 -8.11 9.35
C THR A 70 14.27 -9.60 9.21
N SER A 71 13.63 -10.22 10.20
CA SER A 71 13.24 -11.64 10.11
C SER A 71 12.00 -11.86 9.22
N PRO A 72 11.81 -13.06 8.65
CA PRO A 72 10.59 -13.39 7.93
C PRO A 72 9.29 -13.10 8.69
N ASP A 73 9.22 -13.44 9.98
CA ASP A 73 8.02 -13.24 10.79
C ASP A 73 7.73 -11.75 11.05
N GLU A 74 8.76 -10.95 11.33
CA GLU A 74 8.62 -9.50 11.46
C GLU A 74 8.11 -8.86 10.16
N TYR A 75 8.69 -9.24 9.01
CA TYR A 75 8.24 -8.75 7.71
C TYR A 75 6.79 -9.16 7.41
N ILE A 76 6.41 -10.42 7.72
CA ILE A 76 5.04 -10.90 7.54
C ILE A 76 4.04 -10.04 8.33
N SER A 77 4.34 -9.69 9.59
CA SER A 77 3.47 -8.78 10.37
C SER A 77 3.33 -7.40 9.73
N ILE A 78 4.40 -6.85 9.14
CA ILE A 78 4.37 -5.58 8.41
C ILE A 78 3.46 -5.69 7.17
N THR A 79 3.54 -6.80 6.43
CA THR A 79 2.70 -7.02 5.24
C THR A 79 1.21 -7.09 5.59
N GLU A 80 0.85 -7.67 6.73
CA GLU A 80 -0.55 -7.79 7.17
C GLU A 80 -1.17 -6.42 7.49
N VAL A 81 -0.43 -5.60 8.23
CA VAL A 81 -0.85 -4.23 8.55
C VAL A 81 -0.96 -3.38 7.28
N THR A 82 0.03 -3.46 6.39
CA THR A 82 0.06 -2.70 5.14
C THR A 82 -1.08 -3.11 4.20
N SER A 83 -1.31 -4.42 4.03
CA SER A 83 -2.39 -4.95 3.20
C SER A 83 -3.79 -4.53 3.71
N SER A 84 -3.97 -4.50 5.04
CA SER A 84 -5.20 -3.98 5.64
C SER A 84 -5.44 -2.51 5.29
N GLN A 85 -4.40 -1.66 5.37
CA GLN A 85 -4.51 -0.24 5.00
C GLN A 85 -4.82 -0.03 3.51
N VAL A 86 -4.19 -0.81 2.62
CA VAL A 86 -4.49 -0.76 1.18
C VAL A 86 -5.93 -1.19 0.89
N THR A 87 -6.43 -2.21 1.61
CA THR A 87 -7.83 -2.67 1.47
C THR A 87 -8.84 -1.61 1.90
N VAL A 88 -8.53 -0.82 2.94
CA VAL A 88 -9.35 0.33 3.34
C VAL A 88 -9.42 1.35 2.22
N GLN A 89 -8.28 1.77 1.67
CA GLN A 89 -8.25 2.72 0.54
C GLN A 89 -9.06 2.21 -0.66
N ILE A 90 -8.92 0.93 -1.04
CA ILE A 90 -9.73 0.32 -2.11
C ILE A 90 -11.24 0.45 -1.82
N SER A 91 -11.65 0.24 -0.57
CA SER A 91 -13.06 0.33 -0.16
C SER A 91 -13.59 1.77 -0.25
N GLU A 92 -12.75 2.76 0.08
CA GLU A 92 -13.10 4.17 -0.06
C GLU A 92 -13.26 4.57 -1.54
N PHE A 93 -12.42 4.06 -2.45
CA PHE A 93 -12.61 4.26 -3.89
C PHE A 93 -13.95 3.73 -4.37
N ILE A 94 -14.35 2.53 -3.94
CA ILE A 94 -15.64 1.91 -4.31
C ILE A 94 -16.81 2.79 -3.85
N THR A 95 -16.68 3.46 -2.70
CA THR A 95 -17.76 4.26 -2.11
C THR A 95 -17.72 5.74 -2.51
N SER A 96 -16.61 6.23 -3.09
CA SER A 96 -16.38 7.63 -3.47
C SER A 96 -17.28 8.18 -4.60
N LYS A 97 -17.90 7.30 -5.39
CA LYS A 97 -18.83 7.64 -6.49
C LYS A 97 -18.34 8.84 -7.35
N PRO A 98 -17.23 8.67 -8.10
CA PRO A 98 -16.70 9.73 -8.95
C PRO A 98 -17.69 10.12 -10.05
N THR A 99 -17.59 11.36 -10.54
CA THR A 99 -18.30 11.79 -11.76
C THR A 99 -17.80 11.02 -12.97
N GLU A 100 -18.56 11.05 -14.07
CA GLU A 100 -18.20 10.35 -15.32
C GLU A 100 -16.82 10.76 -15.85
N GLU A 101 -16.47 12.04 -15.73
CA GLU A 101 -15.16 12.59 -16.14
C GLU A 101 -14.00 11.98 -15.34
N TRP A 102 -14.18 11.76 -14.03
CA TRP A 102 -13.15 11.20 -13.15
C TRP A 102 -13.16 9.67 -13.07
N GLN A 103 -14.21 9.02 -13.56
CA GLN A 103 -14.47 7.59 -13.35
C GLN A 103 -13.31 6.71 -13.85
N ASN A 104 -12.78 6.98 -15.04
CA ASN A 104 -11.70 6.19 -15.62
C ASN A 104 -10.39 6.35 -14.85
N SER A 105 -10.07 7.57 -14.39
CA SER A 105 -8.93 7.84 -13.53
C SER A 105 -9.03 7.05 -12.22
N TYR A 106 -10.19 7.08 -11.55
CA TYR A 106 -10.43 6.38 -10.29
C TYR A 106 -10.40 4.86 -10.44
N ILE A 107 -10.97 4.31 -11.51
CA ILE A 107 -10.92 2.87 -11.79
C ILE A 107 -9.48 2.42 -11.98
N SER A 108 -8.70 3.15 -12.79
CA SER A 108 -7.29 2.84 -13.01
C SER A 108 -6.49 2.88 -11.71
N TYR A 109 -6.75 3.87 -10.84
CA TYR A 109 -6.07 3.97 -9.55
C TYR A 109 -6.42 2.79 -8.62
N MET A 110 -7.70 2.49 -8.50
CA MET A 110 -8.19 1.37 -7.68
C MET A 110 -7.61 0.03 -8.16
N GLU A 111 -7.51 -0.19 -9.48
CA GLU A 111 -6.85 -1.37 -10.03
C GLU A 111 -5.36 -1.41 -9.70
N GLY A 112 -4.68 -0.25 -9.74
CA GLY A 112 -3.30 -0.12 -9.27
C GLY A 112 -3.16 -0.52 -7.80
N LEU A 113 -4.00 0.00 -6.91
CA LEU A 113 -4.02 -0.40 -5.48
C LEU A 113 -4.28 -1.91 -5.29
N LYS A 114 -5.15 -2.52 -6.10
CA LYS A 114 -5.36 -3.98 -6.06
C LYS A 114 -4.10 -4.74 -6.46
N LYS A 115 -3.39 -4.30 -7.49
CA LYS A 115 -2.11 -4.89 -7.91
C LYS A 115 -1.02 -4.69 -6.87
N PHE A 116 -0.95 -3.51 -6.25
CA PHE A 116 -0.07 -3.25 -5.12
C PHE A 116 -0.36 -4.20 -3.93
N ASN A 117 -1.63 -4.43 -3.60
CA ASN A 117 -1.99 -5.37 -2.54
C ASN A 117 -1.56 -6.81 -2.87
N LEU A 118 -1.72 -7.23 -4.13
CA LEU A 118 -1.23 -8.53 -4.59
C LEU A 118 0.30 -8.62 -4.50
N TYR A 119 1.02 -7.55 -4.85
CA TYR A 119 2.47 -7.46 -4.65
C TYR A 119 2.86 -7.65 -3.18
N ILE A 120 2.17 -6.99 -2.23
CA ILE A 120 2.41 -7.17 -0.79
C ILE A 120 2.19 -8.63 -0.37
N ILE A 121 1.12 -9.26 -0.86
CA ILE A 121 0.83 -10.67 -0.58
C ILE A 121 1.92 -11.58 -1.16
N GLU A 122 2.42 -11.31 -2.36
CA GLU A 122 3.44 -12.15 -2.99
C GLU A 122 4.80 -12.03 -2.28
N THR A 123 5.17 -10.83 -1.84
CA THR A 123 6.37 -10.66 -1.01
C THR A 123 6.24 -11.37 0.35
N LYS A 124 5.03 -11.45 0.93
CA LYS A 124 4.74 -12.27 2.11
C LYS A 124 4.94 -13.78 1.82
N VAL A 125 4.57 -14.25 0.63
CA VAL A 125 4.85 -15.63 0.20
C VAL A 125 6.36 -15.85 0.15
N ALA A 126 7.12 -14.96 -0.51
CA ALA A 126 8.58 -15.03 -0.55
C ALA A 126 9.21 -15.04 0.84
N ALA A 127 8.70 -14.23 1.78
CA ALA A 127 9.16 -14.24 3.17
C ALA A 127 8.94 -15.58 3.86
N ASN A 128 7.78 -16.23 3.65
CA ASN A 128 7.55 -17.57 4.19
C ASN A 128 8.52 -18.60 3.59
N MET A 129 8.88 -18.49 2.31
CA MET A 129 9.84 -19.40 1.67
C MET A 129 11.26 -19.20 2.20
N LEU A 130 11.64 -17.95 2.50
CA LEU A 130 12.93 -17.63 3.12
C LEU A 130 13.14 -18.27 4.51
N LYS A 131 12.07 -18.71 5.19
CA LYS A 131 12.22 -19.54 6.40
C LYS A 131 12.92 -20.87 6.11
N ASN A 132 12.84 -21.35 4.87
CA ASN A 132 13.50 -22.55 4.35
C ASN A 132 14.69 -22.20 3.42
N GLU A 133 15.20 -20.96 3.50
CA GLU A 133 16.40 -20.44 2.82
C GLU A 133 16.35 -20.27 1.29
N THR A 134 15.29 -20.70 0.61
CA THR A 134 15.17 -20.59 -0.86
C THR A 134 13.93 -19.81 -1.27
N ILE A 135 14.04 -19.00 -2.31
CA ILE A 135 12.89 -18.36 -3.00
C ILE A 135 12.86 -18.89 -4.43
N ASP A 136 11.67 -19.25 -4.90
CA ASP A 136 11.48 -19.67 -6.29
C ASP A 136 11.57 -18.47 -7.24
N GLU A 137 12.26 -18.65 -8.37
CA GLU A 137 12.43 -17.59 -9.37
C GLU A 137 11.09 -17.07 -9.93
N GLU A 138 10.10 -17.95 -10.07
CA GLU A 138 8.74 -17.59 -10.50
C GLU A 138 8.09 -16.57 -9.55
N ILE A 139 8.32 -16.71 -8.24
CA ILE A 139 7.79 -15.78 -7.23
C ILE A 139 8.45 -14.41 -7.38
N LEU A 140 9.77 -14.37 -7.60
CA LEU A 140 10.49 -13.12 -7.84
C LEU A 140 10.00 -12.41 -9.11
N GLN A 141 9.81 -13.14 -10.20
CA GLN A 141 9.27 -12.60 -11.45
C GLN A 141 7.85 -12.05 -11.26
N LYS A 142 7.01 -12.77 -10.50
CA LYS A 142 5.64 -12.34 -10.20
C LYS A 142 5.60 -11.08 -9.34
N ILE A 143 6.48 -10.96 -8.33
CA ILE A 143 6.63 -9.75 -7.51
C ILE A 143 6.94 -8.54 -8.41
N GLU A 144 7.92 -8.65 -9.30
CA GLU A 144 8.30 -7.55 -10.20
C GLU A 144 7.19 -7.21 -11.21
N SER A 145 6.49 -8.22 -11.75
CA SER A 145 5.35 -8.02 -12.65
C SER A 145 4.23 -7.25 -11.96
N LEU A 146 3.85 -7.67 -10.74
CA LEU A 146 2.79 -7.01 -9.98
C LEU A 146 3.16 -5.57 -9.61
N ARG A 147 4.43 -5.33 -9.23
CA ARG A 147 4.94 -3.98 -8.95
C ARG A 147 4.83 -3.07 -10.17
N THR A 148 5.26 -3.57 -11.33
CA THR A 148 5.24 -2.84 -12.59
C THR A 148 3.82 -2.56 -13.07
N GLU A 149 2.94 -3.56 -13.02
CA GLU A 149 1.53 -3.43 -13.37
C GLU A 149 0.83 -2.40 -12.48
N SER A 150 1.07 -2.43 -11.16
CA SER A 150 0.58 -1.42 -10.22
C SER A 150 1.00 -0.02 -10.66
N GLN A 151 2.31 0.22 -10.84
CA GLN A 151 2.83 1.52 -11.21
C GLN A 151 2.25 2.03 -12.54
N ASN A 152 2.11 1.16 -13.53
CA ASN A 152 1.54 1.51 -14.82
C ASN A 152 0.07 1.95 -14.70
N LEU A 153 -0.73 1.25 -13.88
CA LEU A 153 -2.13 1.60 -13.63
C LEU A 153 -2.28 2.91 -12.86
N ILE A 154 -1.39 3.16 -11.90
CA ILE A 154 -1.32 4.43 -11.19
C ILE A 154 -0.96 5.57 -12.14
N ASN A 155 0.08 5.43 -12.96
CA ASN A 155 0.46 6.43 -13.96
C ASN A 155 -0.68 6.72 -14.93
N LYS A 156 -1.32 5.67 -15.44
CA LYS A 156 -2.50 5.78 -16.32
C LYS A 156 -3.65 6.51 -15.64
N SER A 157 -3.85 6.35 -14.33
CA SER A 157 -4.85 7.12 -13.59
C SER A 157 -4.60 8.63 -13.66
N PHE A 158 -3.33 9.06 -13.54
CA PHE A 158 -2.96 10.46 -13.66
C PHE A 158 -3.13 11.00 -15.09
N GLU A 159 -2.84 10.19 -16.10
CA GLU A 159 -3.06 10.55 -17.52
C GLU A 159 -4.54 10.68 -17.89
N LEU A 160 -5.42 9.98 -17.17
CA LEU A 160 -6.87 9.98 -17.37
C LEU A 160 -7.60 11.05 -16.56
N ARG A 161 -6.88 11.95 -15.88
CA ARG A 161 -7.50 13.09 -15.20
C ARG A 161 -8.12 14.05 -16.23
N PRO A 162 -9.28 14.68 -15.93
CA PRO A 162 -9.88 15.69 -16.79
C PRO A 162 -8.98 16.91 -17.07
#